data_AF-A0A1H5X2E7-F1
#
_entry.id   AF-A0A1H5X2E7-F1
#
_cell.length_a   1.000
_cell.length_b   1.000
_cell.length_c   1.000
_cell.angle_alpha   90.00
_cell.angle_beta   90.00
_cell.angle_gamma   90.00
#
_symmetry.space_group_name_H-M   'P 1'
#
loop_
_entity.id
_entity.type
_entity.pdbx_description
1 polymer ?
#
loop_
_entity_poly.entity_id
_entity_poly.type
_entity_poly.pdbx_seq_one_letter_code
_entity_poly.pdbx_strand_id
1 'polypeptide(L)'
;MSKFKYLYIDDENDQSVTAIRDGFVDEGVIDIDVEQPMNFKEQIKDLSTKLEHYDGLILDFRLNQNMQLDVAYNAPSIAQELRMAVSEPEMNLKSLPIILCSTDERMRATYDADKTSHDLFDYKFLKGDEPDWERFSKKLNSLANGYKWLNEKSRTIEDVLEREDIYNFDPRITEKFKDPDNKVIAYDYAHFIIKELFNHPGALIKERLLASRLGVSIEDSGDDWNTLKEHLSAFRFSGLFNDGWERWWMDKINSLFKEVSKGKRLTNLNAVQRVEVLKEFFSLKNLKEAEPIESCVSSNFWAICEETKLPLDPIEGFKVFQSDDLKPWQEPKYLSFYAIAIEGIKRKGLKPHFSENEKIQLMKDSFK
;
A
#
# COMPACT_ATOMS: atom_id res chain seq x y z
N MET A 1 -3.24 13.32 -23.40
CA MET A 1 -4.26 13.04 -22.37
C MET A 1 -4.34 14.26 -21.47
N SER A 2 -5.50 14.61 -20.92
CA SER A 2 -5.58 15.69 -19.92
C SER A 2 -4.91 15.20 -18.63
N LYS A 3 -4.03 16.02 -18.05
CA LYS A 3 -3.40 15.72 -16.77
C LYS A 3 -4.41 15.86 -15.63
N PHE A 4 -4.25 15.08 -14.56
CA PHE A 4 -5.04 15.25 -13.35
C PHE A 4 -4.50 16.41 -12.52
N LYS A 5 -5.39 17.20 -11.96
CA LYS A 5 -5.04 18.43 -11.25
C LYS A 5 -5.14 18.23 -9.74
N TYR A 6 -4.06 18.47 -9.03
CA TYR A 6 -4.02 18.43 -7.57
C TYR A 6 -3.86 19.82 -6.99
N LEU A 7 -4.61 20.10 -5.92
CA LEU A 7 -4.35 21.26 -5.07
C LEU A 7 -3.37 20.86 -3.98
N TYR A 8 -2.30 21.62 -3.80
CA TYR A 8 -1.33 21.42 -2.74
C TYR A 8 -1.36 22.58 -1.76
N ILE A 9 -1.67 22.28 -0.49
CA ILE A 9 -1.62 23.26 0.59
C ILE A 9 -0.34 23.06 1.41
N ASP A 10 0.48 24.11 1.44
CA ASP A 10 1.74 24.17 2.17
C ASP A 10 1.91 25.58 2.76
N ASP A 11 2.40 25.69 3.99
CA ASP A 11 2.64 26.99 4.62
C ASP A 11 3.95 27.65 4.14
N GLU A 12 4.85 26.85 3.56
CA GLU A 12 6.01 27.30 2.82
C GLU A 12 5.62 27.77 1.40
N ASN A 13 6.43 28.65 0.81
CA ASN A 13 6.29 29.06 -0.59
C ASN A 13 7.68 29.27 -1.22
N ASP A 14 8.57 28.31 -0.96
CA ASP A 14 9.97 28.38 -1.32
C ASP A 14 10.36 27.34 -2.39
N GLN A 15 11.66 27.08 -2.50
CA GLN A 15 12.20 26.13 -3.46
C GLN A 15 11.76 24.68 -3.17
N SER A 16 11.44 24.33 -1.93
CA SER A 16 10.99 22.99 -1.55
C SER A 16 9.64 22.67 -2.20
N VAL A 17 8.72 23.63 -2.11
CA VAL A 17 7.36 23.55 -2.66
C VAL A 17 7.39 23.58 -4.19
N THR A 18 8.28 24.40 -4.74
CA THR A 18 8.53 24.46 -6.19
C THR A 18 9.05 23.13 -6.72
N ALA A 19 10.00 22.49 -6.02
CA ALA A 19 10.56 21.20 -6.43
C ALA A 19 9.52 20.07 -6.41
N ILE A 20 8.57 20.08 -5.47
CA ILE A 20 7.46 19.10 -5.44
C ILE A 20 6.58 19.29 -6.67
N ARG A 21 6.15 20.53 -6.93
CA ARG A 21 5.34 20.86 -8.09
C ARG A 21 6.03 20.39 -9.38
N ASP A 22 7.29 20.78 -9.55
CA ASP A 22 8.05 20.49 -10.78
C ASP A 22 8.28 18.98 -10.94
N GLY A 23 8.59 18.25 -9.86
CA GLY A 23 8.75 16.80 -9.88
C GLY A 23 7.52 16.03 -10.38
N PHE A 24 6.31 16.47 -10.03
CA PHE A 24 5.08 15.86 -10.56
C PHE A 24 4.74 16.31 -12.00
N VAL A 25 5.03 17.58 -12.31
CA VAL A 25 4.74 18.17 -13.63
C VAL A 25 5.63 17.55 -14.72
N ASP A 26 6.89 17.28 -14.40
CA ASP A 26 7.90 16.71 -15.31
C ASP A 26 7.53 15.27 -15.75
N GLU A 27 6.87 14.50 -14.88
CA GLU A 27 6.32 13.18 -15.21
C GLU A 27 5.16 13.25 -16.22
N GLY A 28 4.59 14.45 -16.42
CA GLY A 28 3.64 14.72 -17.49
C GLY A 28 2.22 14.18 -17.28
N VAL A 29 1.91 13.64 -16.10
CA VAL A 29 0.60 13.03 -15.78
C VAL A 29 -0.19 13.77 -14.69
N ILE A 30 0.49 14.51 -13.81
CA ILE A 30 -0.10 15.29 -12.73
C ILE A 30 0.27 16.77 -12.94
N ASP A 31 -0.69 17.67 -12.74
CA ASP A 31 -0.45 19.11 -12.56
C ASP A 31 -0.75 19.49 -11.10
N ILE A 32 0.02 20.43 -10.55
CA ILE A 32 -0.12 20.87 -9.16
C ILE A 32 -0.27 22.39 -9.10
N ASP A 33 -1.35 22.83 -8.47
CA ASP A 33 -1.50 24.22 -8.02
C ASP A 33 -1.16 24.27 -6.53
N VAL A 34 -0.39 25.29 -6.14
CA VAL A 34 0.06 25.47 -4.76
C VAL A 34 -0.65 26.67 -4.14
N GLU A 35 -1.17 26.50 -2.93
CA GLU A 35 -1.76 27.57 -2.15
C GLU A 35 -1.26 27.55 -0.69
N GLN A 36 -1.16 28.73 -0.08
CA GLN A 36 -0.88 28.84 1.36
C GLN A 36 -2.17 28.67 2.19
N PRO A 37 -2.07 28.11 3.40
CA PRO A 37 -3.23 27.88 4.24
C PRO A 37 -3.87 29.19 4.72
N MET A 38 -5.19 29.18 4.85
CA MET A 38 -6.01 30.27 5.38
C MET A 38 -6.42 29.96 6.84
N ASN A 39 -7.17 30.87 7.48
CA ASN A 39 -7.90 30.52 8.69
C ASN A 39 -8.75 29.26 8.47
N PHE A 40 -8.89 28.39 9.48
CA PHE A 40 -9.57 27.08 9.35
C PHE A 40 -10.96 27.17 8.71
N LYS A 41 -11.82 28.08 9.18
CA LYS A 41 -13.19 28.23 8.70
C LYS A 41 -13.22 28.71 7.25
N GLU A 42 -12.33 29.64 6.91
CA GLU A 42 -12.18 30.13 5.54
C GLU A 42 -11.64 29.04 4.63
N GLN A 43 -10.65 28.27 5.08
CA GLN A 43 -10.06 27.16 4.34
C GLN A 43 -11.11 26.10 3.98
N ILE A 44 -11.94 25.66 4.95
CA ILE A 44 -12.98 24.65 4.68
C ILE A 44 -14.01 25.18 3.70
N LYS A 45 -14.42 26.45 3.83
CA LYS A 45 -15.35 27.09 2.90
C LYS A 45 -14.76 27.25 1.50
N ASP A 46 -13.48 27.60 1.40
CA ASP A 46 -12.78 27.74 0.13
C ASP A 46 -12.66 26.38 -0.56
N LEU A 47 -12.20 25.36 0.17
CA LEU A 47 -12.06 24.00 -0.32
C LEU A 47 -13.38 23.37 -0.75
N SER A 48 -14.47 23.59 -0.03
CA SER A 48 -15.77 23.03 -0.40
C SER A 48 -16.27 23.51 -1.77
N THR A 49 -15.78 24.66 -2.24
CA THR A 49 -16.10 25.19 -3.56
C THR A 49 -15.03 24.87 -4.60
N LYS A 50 -13.74 25.04 -4.27
CA LYS A 50 -12.65 24.86 -5.23
C LYS A 50 -12.42 23.41 -5.62
N LEU A 51 -12.61 22.47 -4.70
CA LEU A 51 -12.27 21.06 -4.92
C LEU A 51 -13.09 20.42 -6.05
N GLU A 52 -14.18 21.03 -6.51
CA GLU A 52 -14.89 20.60 -7.73
C GLU A 52 -14.02 20.72 -9.02
N HIS A 53 -12.97 21.53 -8.98
CA HIS A 53 -12.05 21.77 -10.09
C HIS A 53 -10.72 21.00 -9.95
N TYR A 54 -10.60 20.15 -8.94
CA TYR A 54 -9.42 19.35 -8.67
C TYR A 54 -9.78 17.87 -8.57
N ASP A 55 -8.81 17.03 -8.90
CA ASP A 55 -8.92 15.58 -8.87
C ASP A 55 -8.31 14.99 -7.59
N GLY A 56 -7.70 15.82 -6.76
CA GLY A 56 -7.15 15.43 -5.47
C GLY A 56 -6.56 16.60 -4.67
N LEU A 57 -6.27 16.31 -3.40
CA LEU A 57 -5.73 17.27 -2.45
C LEU A 57 -4.44 16.71 -1.84
N ILE A 58 -3.38 17.49 -1.86
CA ILE A 58 -2.13 17.24 -1.15
C ILE A 58 -2.06 18.23 0.02
N LEU A 59 -1.72 17.74 1.20
CA LEU A 59 -1.57 18.56 2.41
C LEU A 59 -0.18 18.35 2.98
N ASP A 60 0.57 19.42 3.24
CA ASP A 60 1.71 19.32 4.15
C ASP A 60 1.20 19.02 5.57
N PHE A 61 1.89 18.13 6.28
CA PHE A 61 1.50 17.74 7.63
C PHE A 61 1.38 18.93 8.58
N ARG A 62 2.27 19.92 8.49
CA ARG A 62 2.24 21.13 9.33
C ARG A 62 1.86 22.32 8.46
N LEU A 63 0.74 22.94 8.78
CA LEU A 63 0.25 24.13 8.09
C LEU A 63 0.42 25.39 8.95
N ASN A 64 1.12 25.27 10.08
CA ASN A 64 1.16 26.25 11.16
C ASN A 64 2.58 26.64 11.60
N GLN A 65 3.59 26.38 10.78
CA GLN A 65 4.98 26.75 11.10
C GLN A 65 5.30 28.17 10.65
N ASN A 66 4.65 28.64 9.59
CA ASN A 66 4.79 30.00 9.12
C ASN A 66 4.10 31.00 10.07
N MET A 67 4.89 31.68 10.91
CA MET A 67 4.39 32.67 11.88
C MET A 67 3.70 33.88 11.26
N GLN A 68 3.84 34.10 9.93
CA GLN A 68 3.11 35.16 9.22
C GLN A 68 1.68 34.76 8.87
N LEU A 69 1.37 33.46 8.90
CA LEU A 69 0.04 32.92 8.67
C LEU A 69 -0.62 32.63 10.03
N ASP A 70 -1.78 33.23 10.30
CA ASP A 70 -2.55 32.98 11.54
C ASP A 70 -3.33 31.66 11.44
N VAL A 71 -2.57 30.56 11.37
CA VAL A 71 -3.07 29.21 11.15
C VAL A 71 -2.76 28.34 12.37
N ALA A 72 -3.80 27.80 13.00
CA ALA A 72 -3.69 27.01 14.22
C ALA A 72 -4.20 25.56 14.05
N TYR A 73 -4.00 24.97 12.86
CA TYR A 73 -4.41 23.60 12.55
C TYR A 73 -3.35 22.85 11.73
N ASN A 74 -3.54 21.54 11.56
CA ASN A 74 -2.68 20.66 10.78
C ASN A 74 -3.49 19.89 9.71
N ALA A 75 -2.80 19.13 8.86
CA ALA A 75 -3.46 18.35 7.80
C ALA A 75 -4.58 17.43 8.29
N PRO A 76 -4.41 16.64 9.39
CA PRO A 76 -5.50 15.83 9.93
C PRO A 76 -6.80 16.59 10.21
N SER A 77 -6.74 17.82 10.72
CA SER A 77 -7.94 18.61 10.99
C SER A 77 -8.74 18.90 9.71
N ILE A 78 -8.06 19.29 8.62
CA ILE A 78 -8.71 19.53 7.32
C ILE A 78 -9.23 18.23 6.72
N ALA A 79 -8.43 17.16 6.76
CA ALA A 79 -8.82 15.88 6.18
C ALA A 79 -10.07 15.31 6.88
N GLN A 80 -10.12 15.36 8.21
CA GLN A 80 -11.29 14.92 8.98
C GLN A 80 -12.55 15.70 8.59
N GLU A 81 -12.48 17.02 8.56
CA GLU A 81 -13.62 17.87 8.24
C GLU A 81 -14.13 17.62 6.81
N LEU A 82 -13.22 17.48 5.83
CA LEU A 82 -13.61 17.16 4.46
C LEU A 82 -14.27 15.78 4.33
N ARG A 83 -13.74 14.75 5.02
CA ARG A 83 -14.35 13.41 5.01
C ARG A 83 -15.75 13.42 5.63
N MET A 84 -15.94 14.20 6.70
CA MET A 84 -17.26 14.42 7.30
C MET A 84 -18.20 15.16 6.33
N ALA A 85 -17.76 16.27 5.74
CA ALA A 85 -18.56 17.09 4.82
C ALA A 85 -19.04 16.31 3.59
N VAL A 86 -18.24 15.39 3.04
CA VAL A 86 -18.64 14.50 1.93
C VAL A 86 -19.80 13.57 2.31
N SER A 87 -19.92 13.23 3.59
CA SER A 87 -21.00 12.37 4.09
C SER A 87 -22.30 13.14 4.30
N GLU A 88 -22.24 14.48 4.38
CA GLU A 88 -23.37 15.38 4.55
C GLU A 88 -24.02 15.71 3.18
N PRO A 89 -25.29 15.32 2.96
CA PRO A 89 -25.96 15.55 1.68
C PRO A 89 -26.07 17.03 1.27
N GLU A 90 -26.08 17.95 2.24
CA GLU A 90 -26.26 19.39 2.03
C GLU A 90 -25.03 20.08 1.43
N MET A 91 -23.84 19.51 1.66
CA MET A 91 -22.57 20.10 1.20
C MET A 91 -22.27 19.82 -0.27
N ASN A 92 -22.96 18.85 -0.90
CA ASN A 92 -22.78 18.41 -2.29
C ASN A 92 -21.31 18.18 -2.70
N LEU A 93 -20.46 17.82 -1.73
CA LEU A 93 -19.03 17.62 -1.96
C LEU A 93 -18.76 16.18 -2.39
N LYS A 94 -18.02 16.00 -3.48
CA LYS A 94 -17.60 14.67 -3.94
C LYS A 94 -16.40 14.17 -3.14
N SER A 95 -16.31 12.86 -2.93
CA SER A 95 -15.09 12.29 -2.34
C SER A 95 -13.92 12.47 -3.31
N LEU A 96 -12.73 12.77 -2.79
CA LEU A 96 -11.51 12.84 -3.58
C LEU A 96 -10.35 12.23 -2.79
N PRO A 97 -9.23 11.90 -3.46
CA PRO A 97 -8.06 11.40 -2.77
C PRO A 97 -7.37 12.52 -1.97
N ILE A 98 -7.09 12.26 -0.71
CA ILE A 98 -6.34 13.15 0.18
C ILE A 98 -4.97 12.53 0.45
N ILE A 99 -3.92 13.24 0.08
CA ILE A 99 -2.53 12.79 0.14
C ILE A 99 -1.80 13.58 1.23
N LEU A 100 -1.11 12.87 2.11
CA LEU A 100 -0.25 13.50 3.10
C LEU A 100 1.17 13.65 2.55
N CYS A 101 1.64 14.88 2.47
CA CYS A 101 3.05 15.22 2.26
C CYS A 101 3.70 15.54 3.61
N SER A 102 4.97 15.15 3.79
CA SER A 102 5.70 15.48 5.03
C SER A 102 7.19 15.61 4.77
N THR A 103 7.81 16.63 5.36
CA THR A 103 9.24 16.93 5.31
C THR A 103 10.11 16.07 6.24
N ASP A 104 9.58 15.64 7.39
CA ASP A 104 10.43 15.18 8.51
C ASP A 104 10.01 13.81 9.06
N GLU A 105 10.99 12.91 9.20
CA GLU A 105 10.85 11.62 9.86
C GLU A 105 10.43 11.72 11.34
N ARG A 106 10.71 12.85 12.02
CA ARG A 106 10.19 13.16 13.36
C ARG A 106 8.70 13.48 13.34
N MET A 107 8.21 14.16 12.31
CA MET A 107 6.78 14.39 12.12
C MET A 107 6.05 13.09 11.86
N ARG A 108 6.70 12.16 11.15
CA ARG A 108 6.22 10.78 11.06
C ARG A 108 6.09 10.12 12.43
N ALA A 109 6.97 10.34 13.41
CA ALA A 109 6.80 9.76 14.75
C ALA A 109 5.55 10.31 15.48
N THR A 110 5.22 11.61 15.31
CA THR A 110 3.99 12.19 15.86
C THR A 110 2.75 11.61 15.18
N TYR A 111 2.74 11.55 13.86
CA TYR A 111 1.66 10.93 13.10
C TYR A 111 1.54 9.43 13.42
N ASP A 112 2.65 8.69 13.46
CA ASP A 112 2.68 7.25 13.75
C ASP A 112 2.19 6.94 15.18
N ALA A 113 2.28 7.90 16.11
CA ALA A 113 1.67 7.82 17.43
C ALA A 113 0.16 8.11 17.41
N ASP A 114 -0.28 9.02 16.53
CA ASP A 114 -1.69 9.32 16.29
C ASP A 114 -2.32 8.32 15.30
N LYS A 115 -2.69 7.17 15.83
CA LYS A 115 -3.34 6.10 15.06
C LYS A 115 -4.65 6.55 14.40
N THR A 116 -5.37 7.49 15.01
CA THR A 116 -6.68 7.93 14.50
C THR A 116 -6.58 8.70 13.20
N SER A 117 -5.49 9.43 12.99
CA SER A 117 -5.25 10.18 11.75
C SER A 117 -4.81 9.30 10.57
N HIS A 118 -4.51 8.01 10.79
CA HIS A 118 -3.94 7.15 9.73
C HIS A 118 -4.90 6.85 8.61
N ASP A 119 -6.18 6.84 8.93
CA ASP A 119 -7.25 6.46 8.03
C ASP A 119 -7.63 7.61 7.11
N LEU A 120 -7.39 8.87 7.50
CA LEU A 120 -7.83 10.07 6.79
C LEU A 120 -7.23 10.22 5.38
N PHE A 121 -6.01 9.71 5.19
CA PHE A 121 -5.21 9.90 3.99
C PHE A 121 -5.11 8.62 3.16
N ASP A 122 -5.33 8.73 1.85
CA ASP A 122 -5.24 7.59 0.92
C ASP A 122 -3.80 7.21 0.62
N TYR A 123 -2.90 8.19 0.61
CA TYR A 123 -1.48 7.97 0.40
C TYR A 123 -0.63 8.95 1.19
N LYS A 124 0.62 8.56 1.43
CA LYS A 124 1.62 9.36 2.10
C LYS A 124 2.93 9.25 1.34
N PHE A 125 3.59 10.38 1.12
CA PHE A 125 4.97 10.42 0.63
C PHE A 125 5.79 11.40 1.47
N LEU A 126 7.10 11.16 1.51
CA LEU A 126 8.05 12.02 2.20
C LEU A 126 8.72 12.93 1.16
N LYS A 127 8.89 14.20 1.52
CA LYS A 127 9.82 15.09 0.83
C LYS A 127 11.22 14.60 1.24
N GLY A 128 11.98 14.10 0.28
CA GLY A 128 13.35 13.64 0.49
C GLY A 128 14.25 14.22 -0.60
N ASP A 129 15.56 13.98 -0.48
CA ASP A 129 16.53 14.52 -1.44
C ASP A 129 16.33 13.92 -2.85
N GLU A 130 15.87 12.66 -2.94
CA GLU A 130 15.58 11.97 -4.20
C GLU A 130 14.21 11.26 -4.13
N PRO A 131 13.10 12.00 -4.36
CA PRO A 131 11.77 11.42 -4.39
C PRO A 131 11.56 10.56 -5.64
N ASP A 132 10.86 9.43 -5.46
CA ASP A 132 10.46 8.53 -6.55
C ASP A 132 9.21 9.09 -7.25
N TRP A 133 9.40 10.15 -8.03
CA TRP A 133 8.33 10.91 -8.68
C TRP A 133 7.51 10.05 -9.63
N GLU A 134 8.15 9.19 -10.44
CA GLU A 134 7.45 8.26 -11.33
C GLU A 134 6.43 7.42 -10.55
N ARG A 135 6.86 6.79 -9.45
CA ARG A 135 5.97 5.97 -8.62
C ARG A 135 4.90 6.79 -7.92
N PHE A 136 5.21 7.99 -7.45
CA PHE A 136 4.25 8.85 -6.79
C PHE A 136 3.19 9.32 -7.77
N SER A 137 3.60 9.84 -8.92
CA SER A 137 2.75 10.25 -10.04
C SER A 137 1.82 9.14 -10.50
N LYS A 138 2.36 7.91 -10.67
CA LYS A 138 1.56 6.73 -11.02
C LYS A 138 0.46 6.44 -10.01
N LYS A 139 0.74 6.56 -8.71
CA LYS A 139 -0.26 6.35 -7.65
C LYS A 139 -1.28 7.48 -7.55
N LEU A 140 -0.85 8.74 -7.65
CA LEU A 140 -1.78 9.87 -7.66
C LEU A 140 -2.71 9.78 -8.87
N ASN A 141 -2.17 9.51 -10.06
CA ASN A 141 -2.98 9.29 -11.26
C ASN A 141 -4.00 8.16 -11.08
N SER A 142 -3.58 7.04 -10.49
CA SER A 142 -4.45 5.91 -10.16
C SER A 142 -5.57 6.32 -9.19
N LEU A 143 -5.23 7.06 -8.14
CA LEU A 143 -6.19 7.58 -7.16
C LEU A 143 -7.22 8.53 -7.80
N ALA A 144 -6.77 9.54 -8.54
CA ALA A 144 -7.64 10.48 -9.24
C ALA A 144 -8.61 9.76 -10.19
N ASN A 145 -8.09 8.86 -11.02
CA ASN A 145 -8.92 8.02 -11.90
C ASN A 145 -9.97 7.23 -11.13
N GLY A 146 -9.56 6.55 -10.06
CA GLY A 146 -10.45 5.68 -9.31
C GLY A 146 -11.54 6.47 -8.57
N TYR A 147 -11.21 7.61 -7.95
CA TYR A 147 -12.23 8.47 -7.33
C TYR A 147 -13.19 9.05 -8.36
N LYS A 148 -12.70 9.49 -9.51
CA LYS A 148 -13.57 9.93 -10.61
C LYS A 148 -14.54 8.83 -11.02
N TRP A 149 -14.04 7.61 -11.25
CA TRP A 149 -14.86 6.44 -11.62
C TRP A 149 -15.88 6.05 -10.54
N LEU A 150 -15.51 6.13 -9.26
CA LEU A 150 -16.39 5.87 -8.11
C LEU A 150 -17.50 6.92 -7.99
N ASN A 151 -17.20 8.19 -8.26
CA ASN A 151 -18.15 9.30 -8.12
C ASN A 151 -19.13 9.42 -9.31
N GLU A 152 -18.84 8.81 -10.46
CA GLU A 152 -19.68 8.88 -11.66
C GLU A 152 -21.03 8.16 -11.50
N LYS A 153 -21.04 7.01 -10.83
CA LYS A 153 -22.23 6.20 -10.56
C LYS A 153 -21.99 5.25 -9.40
N SER A 154 -23.08 4.76 -8.81
CA SER A 154 -23.02 3.72 -7.78
C SER A 154 -22.30 2.47 -8.29
N ARG A 155 -21.50 1.86 -7.41
CA ARG A 155 -20.69 0.66 -7.66
C ARG A 155 -20.99 -0.39 -6.62
N THR A 156 -20.87 -1.65 -7.01
CA THR A 156 -20.81 -2.77 -6.07
C THR A 156 -19.36 -3.10 -5.72
N ILE A 157 -19.15 -3.95 -4.71
CA ILE A 157 -17.80 -4.40 -4.37
C ILE A 157 -17.19 -5.28 -5.48
N GLU A 158 -18.02 -6.01 -6.22
CA GLU A 158 -17.63 -6.81 -7.38
C GLU A 158 -17.12 -5.94 -8.52
N ASP A 159 -17.78 -4.80 -8.78
CA ASP A 159 -17.30 -3.80 -9.74
C ASP A 159 -15.93 -3.27 -9.32
N VAL A 160 -15.78 -2.95 -8.03
CA VAL A 160 -14.55 -2.35 -7.46
C VAL A 160 -13.39 -3.34 -7.49
N LEU A 161 -13.65 -4.63 -7.25
CA LEU A 161 -12.63 -5.67 -7.26
C LEU A 161 -12.42 -6.31 -8.63
N GLU A 162 -13.28 -5.98 -9.60
CA GLU A 162 -13.42 -6.64 -10.90
C GLU A 162 -13.47 -8.17 -10.76
N ARG A 163 -14.34 -8.64 -9.85
CA ARG A 163 -14.41 -10.05 -9.46
C ARG A 163 -15.81 -10.45 -9.02
N GLU A 164 -16.53 -11.16 -9.89
CA GLU A 164 -17.92 -11.60 -9.67
C GLU A 164 -18.06 -12.67 -8.58
N ASP A 165 -17.07 -13.54 -8.41
CA ASP A 165 -17.10 -14.67 -7.47
C ASP A 165 -16.61 -14.31 -6.06
N ILE A 166 -16.38 -13.03 -5.75
CA ILE A 166 -15.72 -12.61 -4.50
C ILE A 166 -16.45 -13.09 -3.24
N TYR A 167 -17.78 -13.20 -3.27
CA TYR A 167 -18.56 -13.69 -2.14
C TYR A 167 -18.33 -15.16 -1.81
N ASN A 168 -17.88 -15.95 -2.79
CA ASN A 168 -17.56 -17.37 -2.62
C ASN A 168 -16.13 -17.58 -2.08
N PHE A 169 -15.29 -16.54 -2.15
CA PHE A 169 -13.90 -16.61 -1.72
C PHE A 169 -13.74 -16.52 -0.20
N ASP A 170 -14.12 -15.38 0.39
CA ASP A 170 -14.18 -15.21 1.84
C ASP A 170 -15.24 -14.15 2.18
N PRO A 171 -16.39 -14.53 2.77
CA PRO A 171 -17.49 -13.60 3.00
C PRO A 171 -17.08 -12.42 3.90
N ARG A 172 -16.09 -12.60 4.80
CA ARG A 172 -15.60 -11.60 5.76
C ARG A 172 -14.89 -10.42 5.06
N ILE A 173 -14.42 -10.61 3.83
CA ILE A 173 -13.81 -9.54 3.02
C ILE A 173 -14.89 -8.55 2.55
N THR A 174 -16.07 -9.08 2.22
CA THR A 174 -17.16 -8.31 1.60
C THR A 174 -18.26 -7.89 2.55
N GLU A 175 -18.25 -8.41 3.78
CA GLU A 175 -19.36 -8.30 4.74
C GLU A 175 -19.86 -6.87 4.96
N LYS A 176 -18.93 -5.91 5.10
CA LYS A 176 -19.27 -4.50 5.34
C LYS A 176 -20.01 -3.80 4.18
N PHE A 177 -19.98 -4.37 2.99
CA PHE A 177 -20.62 -3.84 1.78
C PHE A 177 -21.98 -4.50 1.48
N LYS A 178 -22.40 -5.48 2.29
CA LYS A 178 -23.67 -6.20 2.09
C LYS A 178 -24.85 -5.55 2.79
N ASP A 179 -24.60 -4.68 3.76
CA ASP A 179 -25.65 -4.04 4.54
C ASP A 179 -26.36 -2.98 3.68
N PRO A 180 -27.65 -3.17 3.33
CA PRO A 180 -28.40 -2.21 2.52
C PRO A 180 -28.64 -0.87 3.23
N ASP A 181 -28.57 -0.83 4.56
CA ASP A 181 -28.73 0.41 5.34
C ASP A 181 -27.41 1.18 5.45
N ASN A 182 -26.28 0.55 5.11
CA ASN A 182 -24.98 1.19 5.11
C ASN A 182 -24.76 1.96 3.80
N LYS A 183 -24.83 3.29 3.87
CA LYS A 183 -24.52 4.15 2.72
C LYS A 183 -23.01 4.19 2.48
N VAL A 184 -22.56 3.38 1.53
CA VAL A 184 -21.14 3.33 1.11
C VAL A 184 -20.84 4.48 0.14
N ILE A 185 -19.84 5.30 0.47
CA ILE A 185 -19.33 6.36 -0.40
C ILE A 185 -18.01 5.96 -1.06
N ALA A 186 -17.55 6.74 -2.03
CA ALA A 186 -16.31 6.46 -2.76
C ALA A 186 -15.09 6.30 -1.83
N TYR A 187 -15.01 7.10 -0.76
CA TYR A 187 -13.95 6.95 0.23
C TYR A 187 -13.97 5.58 0.94
N ASP A 188 -15.13 4.99 1.23
CA ASP A 188 -15.19 3.68 1.92
C ASP A 188 -14.58 2.56 1.06
N TYR A 189 -14.84 2.60 -0.26
CA TYR A 189 -14.21 1.70 -1.21
C TYR A 189 -12.71 1.94 -1.30
N ALA A 190 -12.29 3.20 -1.46
CA ALA A 190 -10.88 3.54 -1.58
C ALA A 190 -10.08 3.13 -0.32
N HIS A 191 -10.63 3.46 0.85
CA HIS A 191 -10.09 3.10 2.15
C HIS A 191 -9.97 1.59 2.29
N PHE A 192 -11.02 0.84 1.96
CA PHE A 192 -11.00 -0.63 1.98
C PHE A 192 -9.88 -1.21 1.11
N ILE A 193 -9.80 -0.79 -0.16
CA ILE A 193 -8.80 -1.31 -1.10
C ILE A 193 -7.38 -1.00 -0.60
N ILE A 194 -7.12 0.23 -0.20
CA ILE A 194 -5.76 0.67 0.14
C ILE A 194 -5.34 0.15 1.53
N LYS A 195 -6.17 0.40 2.53
CA LYS A 195 -5.81 0.16 3.95
C LYS A 195 -6.00 -1.29 4.33
N GLU A 196 -7.05 -1.95 3.84
CA GLU A 196 -7.34 -3.32 4.25
C GLU A 196 -6.77 -4.36 3.29
N LEU A 197 -6.84 -4.15 1.97
CA LEU A 197 -6.36 -5.13 0.99
C LEU A 197 -4.91 -4.94 0.54
N PHE A 198 -4.46 -3.71 0.30
CA PHE A 198 -3.11 -3.48 -0.27
C PHE A 198 -1.99 -3.38 0.77
N ASN A 199 -2.32 -2.91 1.98
CA ASN A 199 -1.34 -2.68 3.05
C ASN A 199 -0.99 -3.95 3.84
N HIS A 200 -1.87 -4.95 3.82
CA HIS A 200 -1.68 -6.22 4.52
C HIS A 200 -1.64 -7.36 3.51
N PRO A 201 -0.69 -8.31 3.66
CA PRO A 201 -0.78 -9.56 2.90
C PRO A 201 -2.05 -10.33 3.27
N GLY A 202 -2.51 -11.18 2.34
CA GLY A 202 -3.69 -12.01 2.53
C GLY A 202 -4.24 -12.42 1.17
N ALA A 203 -5.46 -11.97 0.88
CA ALA A 203 -6.13 -12.22 -0.41
C ALA A 203 -5.34 -11.70 -1.62
N LEU A 204 -4.80 -10.47 -1.50
CA LEU A 204 -3.95 -9.84 -2.50
C LEU A 204 -2.51 -9.77 -2.00
N ILE A 205 -1.56 -10.07 -2.89
CA ILE A 205 -0.13 -10.05 -2.58
C ILE A 205 0.68 -9.26 -3.59
N LYS A 206 1.82 -8.71 -3.12
CA LYS A 206 2.79 -7.95 -3.93
C LYS A 206 3.75 -8.91 -4.63
N GLU A 207 4.42 -8.41 -5.67
CA GLU A 207 5.38 -9.17 -6.49
C GLU A 207 6.42 -9.95 -5.66
N ARG A 208 7.12 -9.30 -4.73
CA ARG A 208 8.13 -10.00 -3.90
C ARG A 208 7.55 -11.10 -3.01
N LEU A 209 6.32 -10.92 -2.53
CA LEU A 209 5.64 -11.96 -1.76
C LEU A 209 5.14 -13.10 -2.66
N LEU A 210 4.69 -12.78 -3.88
CA LEU A 210 4.39 -13.78 -4.91
C LEU A 210 5.62 -14.62 -5.22
N ALA A 211 6.77 -13.99 -5.50
CA ALA A 211 8.03 -14.70 -5.75
C ALA A 211 8.42 -15.58 -4.56
N SER A 212 8.36 -15.05 -3.34
CA SER A 212 8.60 -15.83 -2.11
C SER A 212 7.71 -17.08 -2.02
N ARG A 213 6.39 -16.94 -2.23
CA ARG A 213 5.46 -18.08 -2.18
C ARG A 213 5.68 -19.08 -3.32
N LEU A 214 6.12 -18.63 -4.48
CA LEU A 214 6.52 -19.51 -5.59
C LEU A 214 7.93 -20.11 -5.39
N GLY A 215 8.69 -19.62 -4.41
CA GLY A 215 10.06 -20.06 -4.12
C GLY A 215 11.10 -19.52 -5.09
N VAL A 216 10.81 -18.43 -5.81
CA VAL A 216 11.64 -17.89 -6.89
C VAL A 216 12.53 -16.73 -6.41
N SER A 217 13.80 -16.73 -6.82
CA SER A 217 14.67 -15.56 -6.75
C SER A 217 14.38 -14.65 -7.95
N ILE A 218 13.85 -13.44 -7.72
CA ILE A 218 13.53 -12.50 -8.80
C ILE A 218 14.82 -12.09 -9.52
N GLU A 219 15.81 -11.69 -8.74
CA GLU A 219 17.07 -11.14 -9.23
C GLU A 219 17.87 -12.18 -10.04
N ASP A 220 17.96 -13.41 -9.56
CA ASP A 220 18.74 -14.46 -10.24
C ASP A 220 18.02 -15.09 -11.44
N SER A 221 16.71 -14.90 -11.54
CA SER A 221 15.90 -15.42 -12.65
C SER A 221 15.88 -14.50 -13.88
N GLY A 222 16.17 -13.21 -13.71
CA GLY A 222 16.16 -12.23 -14.81
C GLY A 222 14.86 -12.26 -15.62
N ASP A 223 14.98 -12.38 -16.94
CA ASP A 223 13.84 -12.35 -17.86
C ASP A 223 12.84 -13.50 -17.67
N ASP A 224 13.27 -14.68 -17.21
CA ASP A 224 12.37 -15.81 -16.95
C ASP A 224 11.36 -15.47 -15.85
N TRP A 225 11.70 -14.59 -14.89
CA TRP A 225 10.74 -14.07 -13.93
C TRP A 225 9.68 -13.19 -14.60
N ASN A 226 10.08 -12.32 -15.54
CA ASN A 226 9.14 -11.50 -16.29
C ASN A 226 8.21 -12.35 -17.15
N THR A 227 8.74 -13.37 -17.85
CA THR A 227 7.91 -14.33 -18.59
C THR A 227 6.97 -15.12 -17.68
N LEU A 228 7.42 -15.53 -16.50
CA LEU A 228 6.52 -16.15 -15.52
C LEU A 228 5.39 -15.20 -15.11
N LYS A 229 5.68 -13.93 -14.82
CA LYS A 229 4.65 -12.92 -14.50
C LYS A 229 3.65 -12.74 -15.63
N GLU A 230 4.08 -12.79 -16.89
CA GLU A 230 3.18 -12.74 -18.05
C GLU A 230 2.22 -13.93 -18.06
N HIS A 231 2.69 -15.14 -17.77
CA HIS A 231 1.82 -16.31 -17.59
C HIS A 231 0.85 -16.18 -16.41
N LEU A 232 1.22 -15.40 -15.39
CA LEU A 232 0.39 -15.14 -14.22
C LEU A 232 -0.51 -13.89 -14.37
N SER A 233 -0.46 -13.19 -15.51
CA SER A 233 -1.16 -11.92 -15.73
C SER A 233 -2.68 -12.05 -15.59
N ALA A 234 -3.26 -13.18 -15.99
CA ALA A 234 -4.70 -13.46 -15.82
C ALA A 234 -5.16 -13.53 -14.35
N PHE A 235 -4.21 -13.65 -13.41
CA PHE A 235 -4.47 -13.70 -11.97
C PHE A 235 -4.10 -12.39 -11.26
N ARG A 236 -3.64 -11.39 -12.02
CA ARG A 236 -3.39 -10.04 -11.52
C ARG A 236 -4.71 -9.41 -11.09
N PHE A 237 -4.65 -8.62 -10.04
CA PHE A 237 -5.75 -7.74 -9.64
C PHE A 237 -5.90 -6.63 -10.68
N SER A 238 -7.10 -6.47 -11.22
CA SER A 238 -7.43 -5.49 -12.27
C SER A 238 -8.51 -4.49 -11.82
N GLY A 239 -9.01 -4.61 -10.59
CA GLY A 239 -9.97 -3.67 -10.03
C GLY A 239 -9.41 -2.28 -9.71
N LEU A 240 -10.14 -1.55 -8.87
CA LEU A 240 -9.84 -0.18 -8.47
C LEU A 240 -8.38 0.00 -8.01
N PHE A 241 -7.70 0.97 -8.61
CA PHE A 241 -6.30 1.32 -8.34
C PHE A 241 -5.22 0.30 -8.76
N ASN A 242 -5.54 -0.68 -9.61
CA ASN A 242 -4.57 -1.70 -10.05
C ASN A 242 -3.32 -1.13 -10.77
N ASP A 243 -3.47 0.04 -11.38
CA ASP A 243 -2.43 0.73 -12.13
C ASP A 243 -1.43 1.42 -11.20
N GLY A 244 -1.86 1.85 -10.01
CA GLY A 244 -0.98 2.38 -8.96
C GLY A 244 -0.37 1.31 -8.04
N TRP A 245 -1.05 0.17 -7.90
CA TRP A 245 -0.65 -0.92 -7.01
C TRP A 245 -0.80 -2.29 -7.67
N GLU A 246 0.28 -2.79 -8.23
CA GLU A 246 0.29 -4.12 -8.83
C GLU A 246 0.17 -5.23 -7.77
N ARG A 247 -0.82 -6.12 -7.93
CA ARG A 247 -1.16 -7.19 -6.99
C ARG A 247 -1.66 -8.44 -7.72
N TRP A 248 -1.63 -9.58 -7.04
CA TRP A 248 -2.17 -10.85 -7.51
C TRP A 248 -3.11 -11.47 -6.49
N TRP A 249 -4.15 -12.15 -7.00
CA TRP A 249 -5.08 -12.95 -6.20
C TRP A 249 -4.44 -14.27 -5.80
N MET A 250 -4.13 -14.43 -4.52
CA MET A 250 -3.40 -15.61 -4.05
C MET A 250 -4.18 -16.91 -4.28
N ASP A 251 -5.51 -16.88 -4.14
CA ASP A 251 -6.35 -18.05 -4.32
C ASP A 251 -6.35 -18.57 -5.76
N LYS A 252 -6.30 -17.66 -6.74
CA LYS A 252 -6.13 -18.00 -8.15
C LYS A 252 -4.73 -18.58 -8.42
N ILE A 253 -3.68 -18.00 -7.82
CA ILE A 253 -2.31 -18.54 -7.89
C ILE A 253 -2.23 -19.95 -7.28
N ASN A 254 -2.84 -20.17 -6.12
CA ASN A 254 -2.92 -21.48 -5.47
C ASN A 254 -3.62 -22.51 -6.36
N SER A 255 -4.70 -22.10 -7.03
CA SER A 255 -5.49 -22.97 -7.91
C SER A 255 -4.70 -23.36 -9.15
N LEU A 256 -4.06 -22.38 -9.81
CA LEU A 256 -3.14 -22.63 -10.92
C LEU A 256 -2.02 -23.57 -10.50
N PHE A 257 -1.35 -23.27 -9.37
CA PHE A 257 -0.22 -24.09 -8.94
C PHE A 257 -0.63 -25.54 -8.70
N LYS A 258 -1.81 -25.75 -8.11
CA LYS A 258 -2.37 -27.08 -7.89
C LYS A 258 -2.62 -27.82 -9.20
N GLU A 259 -3.07 -27.12 -10.23
CA GLU A 259 -3.26 -27.69 -11.57
C GLU A 259 -1.92 -28.12 -12.19
N VAL A 260 -0.95 -27.20 -12.28
CA VAL A 260 0.34 -27.46 -12.95
C VAL A 260 1.19 -28.50 -12.20
N SER A 261 1.03 -28.60 -10.88
CA SER A 261 1.72 -29.58 -10.03
C SER A 261 0.99 -30.93 -9.89
N LYS A 262 -0.06 -31.16 -10.69
CA LYS A 262 -0.86 -32.41 -10.67
C LYS A 262 -1.45 -32.71 -9.28
N GLY A 263 -1.95 -31.69 -8.61
CA GLY A 263 -2.70 -31.79 -7.35
C GLY A 263 -1.91 -31.44 -6.09
N LYS A 264 -0.59 -31.18 -6.18
CA LYS A 264 0.21 -30.74 -5.02
C LYS A 264 -0.15 -29.29 -4.66
N ARG A 265 0.05 -28.91 -3.39
CA ARG A 265 -0.19 -27.54 -2.92
C ARG A 265 1.14 -26.84 -2.71
N LEU A 266 1.19 -25.51 -2.93
CA LEU A 266 2.39 -24.70 -2.67
C LEU A 266 2.93 -24.93 -1.25
N THR A 267 2.05 -24.95 -0.26
CA THR A 267 2.37 -25.14 1.16
C THR A 267 3.07 -26.45 1.49
N ASN A 268 2.99 -27.45 0.61
CA ASN A 268 3.55 -28.78 0.85
C ASN A 268 4.92 -28.97 0.18
N LEU A 269 5.41 -27.97 -0.55
CA LEU A 269 6.64 -28.03 -1.33
C LEU A 269 7.59 -26.95 -0.86
N ASN A 270 8.90 -27.23 -0.95
CA ASN A 270 9.94 -26.24 -0.74
C ASN A 270 10.23 -25.44 -2.03
N ALA A 271 11.08 -24.41 -1.94
CA ALA A 271 11.41 -23.54 -3.07
C ALA A 271 11.90 -24.32 -4.30
N VAL A 272 12.85 -25.24 -4.13
CA VAL A 272 13.40 -26.08 -5.22
C VAL A 272 12.29 -26.82 -5.96
N GLN A 273 11.43 -27.51 -5.21
CA GLN A 273 10.32 -28.29 -5.77
C GLN A 273 9.27 -27.41 -6.47
N ARG A 274 8.99 -26.22 -5.93
CA ARG A 274 8.05 -25.28 -6.57
C ARG A 274 8.61 -24.76 -7.88
N VAL A 275 9.88 -24.35 -7.89
CA VAL A 275 10.56 -23.86 -9.08
C VAL A 275 10.65 -24.95 -10.14
N GLU A 276 11.00 -26.19 -9.79
CA GLU A 276 11.04 -27.31 -10.73
C GLU A 276 9.71 -27.51 -11.47
N VAL A 277 8.58 -27.49 -10.75
CA VAL A 277 7.25 -27.57 -11.35
C VAL A 277 7.00 -26.42 -12.34
N LEU A 278 7.37 -25.20 -11.97
CA LEU A 278 7.16 -24.02 -12.81
C LEU A 278 8.06 -24.06 -14.06
N LYS A 279 9.32 -24.47 -13.91
CA LYS A 279 10.27 -24.65 -15.03
C LYS A 279 9.73 -25.63 -16.06
N GLU A 280 9.28 -26.79 -15.59
CA GLU A 280 8.76 -27.85 -16.46
C GLU A 280 7.50 -27.40 -17.19
N PHE A 281 6.55 -26.79 -16.49
CA PHE A 281 5.26 -26.43 -17.06
C PHE A 281 5.36 -25.24 -18.03
N PHE A 282 6.10 -24.20 -17.66
CA PHE A 282 6.22 -22.96 -18.45
C PHE A 282 7.46 -22.92 -19.36
N SER A 283 8.26 -23.99 -19.39
CA SER A 283 9.51 -24.05 -20.18
C SER A 283 10.54 -22.96 -19.84
N LEU A 284 10.60 -22.56 -18.56
CA LEU A 284 11.48 -21.49 -18.05
C LEU A 284 12.80 -22.09 -17.54
N LYS A 285 13.85 -22.11 -18.37
CA LYS A 285 15.10 -22.83 -18.04
C LYS A 285 15.96 -22.12 -17.00
N ASN A 286 15.90 -20.79 -16.96
CA ASN A 286 16.75 -19.93 -16.14
C ASN A 286 16.08 -19.47 -14.85
N LEU A 287 14.81 -19.81 -14.61
CA LEU A 287 14.14 -19.55 -13.33
C LEU A 287 15.01 -20.11 -12.18
N LYS A 288 15.22 -19.37 -11.11
CA LYS A 288 16.06 -19.79 -9.98
C LYS A 288 15.24 -19.83 -8.71
N GLU A 289 15.45 -20.88 -7.92
CA GLU A 289 14.99 -20.94 -6.55
C GLU A 289 15.63 -19.85 -5.70
N ALA A 290 14.86 -19.32 -4.75
CA ALA A 290 15.41 -18.43 -3.75
C ALA A 290 16.17 -19.23 -2.69
N GLU A 291 17.27 -18.66 -2.20
CA GLU A 291 18.03 -19.20 -1.10
C GLU A 291 17.54 -18.66 0.26
N PRO A 292 17.65 -19.44 1.34
CA PRO A 292 17.36 -18.95 2.68
C PRO A 292 18.20 -17.72 3.02
N ILE A 293 17.60 -16.77 3.71
CA ILE A 293 18.33 -15.63 4.29
C ILE A 293 19.41 -16.19 5.24
N GLU A 294 20.55 -15.51 5.36
CA GLU A 294 21.54 -15.85 6.38
C GLU A 294 20.88 -16.03 7.77
N SER A 295 21.35 -17.01 8.54
CA SER A 295 20.73 -17.45 9.80
C SER A 295 19.35 -18.13 9.71
N CYS A 296 18.85 -18.40 8.50
CA CYS A 296 17.67 -19.26 8.26
C CYS A 296 18.09 -20.55 7.54
N VAL A 297 17.32 -21.63 7.71
CA VAL A 297 17.59 -22.93 7.06
C VAL A 297 16.43 -23.42 6.21
N SER A 298 15.20 -22.95 6.45
CA SER A 298 14.03 -23.40 5.71
C SER A 298 13.96 -22.75 4.34
N SER A 299 13.55 -23.53 3.34
CA SER A 299 13.16 -23.06 2.01
C SER A 299 11.65 -23.19 1.74
N ASN A 300 10.84 -23.39 2.78
CA ASN A 300 9.37 -23.43 2.69
C ASN A 300 8.75 -22.02 2.76
N PHE A 301 9.32 -21.07 2.01
CA PHE A 301 8.97 -19.67 2.13
C PHE A 301 7.47 -19.40 1.95
N TRP A 302 6.93 -18.48 2.76
CA TRP A 302 5.53 -18.06 2.66
C TRP A 302 5.32 -16.57 2.91
N ALA A 303 6.32 -15.92 3.52
CA ALA A 303 6.37 -14.50 3.81
C ALA A 303 7.65 -13.87 3.22
N ILE A 304 7.84 -12.58 3.44
CA ILE A 304 9.11 -11.89 3.17
C ILE A 304 9.59 -11.24 4.46
N CYS A 305 10.90 -11.04 4.59
CA CYS A 305 11.43 -10.11 5.57
C CYS A 305 11.09 -8.68 5.15
N GLU A 306 10.41 -7.91 6.00
CA GLU A 306 10.03 -6.52 5.68
C GLU A 306 11.23 -5.57 5.58
N GLU A 307 12.39 -5.92 6.13
CA GLU A 307 13.60 -5.11 5.99
C GLU A 307 14.33 -5.45 4.68
N THR A 308 14.80 -6.70 4.54
CA THR A 308 15.64 -7.14 3.41
C THR A 308 14.85 -7.39 2.13
N LYS A 309 13.52 -7.57 2.24
CA LYS A 309 12.62 -7.96 1.14
C LYS A 309 12.90 -9.33 0.52
N LEU A 310 13.71 -10.16 1.20
CA LEU A 310 14.00 -11.53 0.80
C LEU A 310 12.92 -12.52 1.29
N PRO A 311 12.74 -13.67 0.63
CA PRO A 311 11.83 -14.74 1.06
C PRO A 311 12.13 -15.25 2.48
N LEU A 312 11.06 -15.58 3.22
CA LEU A 312 11.15 -16.00 4.61
C LEU A 312 10.08 -17.06 4.93
N ASP A 313 10.49 -18.11 5.64
CA ASP A 313 9.56 -19.02 6.30
C ASP A 313 9.04 -18.36 7.58
N PRO A 314 7.70 -18.19 7.75
CA PRO A 314 7.11 -17.66 8.96
C PRO A 314 7.53 -18.34 10.27
N ILE A 315 7.96 -19.61 10.24
CA ILE A 315 8.44 -20.36 11.42
C ILE A 315 9.75 -19.77 11.94
N GLU A 316 10.61 -19.33 11.02
CA GLU A 316 11.92 -18.71 11.32
C GLU A 316 11.83 -17.18 11.40
N GLY A 317 10.67 -16.60 11.07
CA GLY A 317 10.41 -15.18 11.17
C GLY A 317 9.92 -14.73 12.56
N PHE A 318 10.03 -13.43 12.79
CA PHE A 318 9.46 -12.72 13.92
C PHE A 318 8.40 -11.76 13.44
N LYS A 319 7.21 -11.79 14.04
CA LYS A 319 6.12 -10.89 13.64
C LYS A 319 6.55 -9.44 13.81
N VAL A 320 6.19 -8.61 12.83
CA VAL A 320 6.35 -7.16 12.89
C VAL A 320 5.26 -6.58 13.79
N PHE A 321 5.63 -5.59 14.60
CA PHE A 321 4.65 -4.80 15.32
C PHE A 321 3.78 -3.99 14.34
N GLN A 322 2.47 -4.16 14.43
CA GLN A 322 1.49 -3.36 13.69
C GLN A 322 0.58 -2.66 14.71
N SER A 323 0.20 -1.41 14.42
CA SER A 323 -0.65 -0.60 15.30
C SER A 323 -2.07 -1.12 15.38
N ASP A 324 -2.52 -1.79 14.31
CA ASP A 324 -3.89 -2.21 14.09
C ASP A 324 -3.98 -3.73 14.17
N ASP A 325 -5.09 -4.21 14.70
CA ASP A 325 -5.37 -5.63 14.74
C ASP A 325 -5.64 -6.16 13.34
N LEU A 326 -4.99 -7.28 13.02
CA LEU A 326 -5.19 -7.93 11.74
C LEU A 326 -6.60 -8.51 11.67
N LYS A 327 -7.27 -8.22 10.55
CA LYS A 327 -8.54 -8.87 10.23
C LYS A 327 -8.32 -10.37 10.04
N PRO A 328 -9.34 -11.22 10.26
CA PRO A 328 -9.19 -12.68 10.18
C PRO A 328 -8.73 -13.25 8.82
N TRP A 329 -8.76 -12.44 7.76
CA TRP A 329 -8.34 -12.77 6.40
C TRP A 329 -7.03 -12.08 5.98
N GLN A 330 -6.42 -11.30 6.89
CA GLN A 330 -5.11 -10.68 6.72
C GLN A 330 -4.02 -11.50 7.41
N GLU A 331 -2.79 -11.37 6.91
CA GLU A 331 -1.63 -12.07 7.41
C GLU A 331 -0.63 -11.11 8.07
N PRO A 332 0.11 -11.56 9.10
CA PRO A 332 1.15 -10.76 9.72
C PRO A 332 2.34 -10.57 8.80
N LYS A 333 3.05 -9.47 9.02
CA LYS A 333 4.35 -9.20 8.41
C LYS A 333 5.48 -9.75 9.28
N TYR A 334 6.64 -10.01 8.70
CA TYR A 334 7.75 -10.68 9.38
C TYR A 334 9.10 -9.97 9.21
N LEU A 335 9.99 -10.20 10.17
CA LEU A 335 11.42 -9.87 10.15
C LEU A 335 12.23 -11.16 10.32
N SER A 336 13.39 -11.25 9.68
CA SER A 336 14.34 -12.34 9.92
C SER A 336 15.26 -12.01 11.10
N PHE A 337 15.85 -13.04 11.71
CA PHE A 337 16.87 -12.82 12.74
C PHE A 337 18.05 -12.01 12.22
N TYR A 338 18.49 -12.30 10.99
CA TYR A 338 19.56 -11.56 10.31
C TYR A 338 19.28 -10.07 10.23
N ALA A 339 18.07 -9.66 9.82
CA ALA A 339 17.70 -8.25 9.79
C ALA A 339 17.72 -7.60 11.18
N ILE A 340 17.33 -8.34 12.22
CA ILE A 340 17.25 -7.81 13.59
C ILE A 340 18.63 -7.70 14.25
N ALA A 341 19.47 -8.71 14.10
CA ALA A 341 20.67 -8.89 14.92
C ALA A 341 21.99 -8.68 14.17
N ILE A 342 22.01 -8.87 12.85
CA ILE A 342 23.24 -8.85 12.05
C ILE A 342 23.29 -7.59 11.18
N GLU A 343 22.33 -7.40 10.28
CA GLU A 343 22.28 -6.22 9.40
C GLU A 343 21.83 -4.96 10.15
N GLY A 344 20.91 -5.13 11.10
CA GLY A 344 20.23 -4.05 11.79
C GLY A 344 19.07 -3.47 10.96
N ILE A 345 17.98 -3.13 11.65
CA ILE A 345 16.79 -2.55 11.02
C ILE A 345 17.06 -1.06 10.75
N LYS A 346 17.10 -0.68 9.48
CA LYS A 346 17.31 0.72 9.03
C LYS A 346 15.98 1.43 8.88
N ARG A 347 14.91 0.71 8.50
CA ARG A 347 13.59 1.30 8.31
C ARG A 347 12.97 1.79 9.62
N LYS A 348 12.86 3.11 9.78
CA LYS A 348 12.20 3.73 10.94
C LYS A 348 10.75 3.25 11.10
N GLY A 349 10.39 2.94 12.34
CA GLY A 349 9.07 2.41 12.73
C GLY A 349 8.92 0.89 12.54
N LEU A 350 9.78 0.25 11.75
CA LEU A 350 9.81 -1.21 11.64
C LEU A 350 10.46 -1.78 12.89
N LYS A 351 9.72 -2.64 13.60
CA LYS A 351 10.22 -3.31 14.80
C LYS A 351 9.52 -4.64 15.00
N PRO A 352 10.16 -5.62 15.66
CA PRO A 352 9.49 -6.84 16.08
C PRO A 352 8.33 -6.54 17.02
N HIS A 353 7.32 -7.41 16.98
CA HIS A 353 6.22 -7.40 17.93
C HIS A 353 6.75 -7.73 19.34
N PHE A 354 6.16 -7.14 20.38
CA PHE A 354 6.67 -7.27 21.74
C PHE A 354 6.73 -8.73 22.22
N SER A 355 5.77 -9.55 21.81
CA SER A 355 5.73 -10.99 22.12
C SER A 355 6.91 -11.78 21.58
N GLU A 356 7.66 -11.24 20.62
CA GLU A 356 8.80 -11.90 19.99
C GLU A 356 10.12 -11.65 20.77
N ASN A 357 10.13 -10.68 21.69
CA ASN A 357 11.36 -10.20 22.33
C ASN A 357 12.13 -11.29 23.09
N GLU A 358 11.44 -12.18 23.80
CA GLU A 358 12.07 -13.28 24.53
C GLU A 358 12.75 -14.26 23.57
N LYS A 359 12.06 -14.68 22.50
CA LYS A 359 12.61 -15.54 21.45
C LYS A 359 13.83 -14.90 20.77
N ILE A 360 13.76 -13.60 20.46
CA ILE A 360 14.87 -12.84 19.88
C ILE A 360 16.06 -12.82 20.83
N GLN A 361 15.84 -12.58 22.11
CA GLN A 361 16.91 -12.51 23.10
C GLN A 361 17.61 -13.88 23.26
N LEU A 362 16.85 -14.97 23.36
CA LEU A 362 17.39 -16.33 23.40
C LEU A 362 18.25 -16.66 22.17
N MET A 363 17.80 -16.25 20.97
CA MET A 363 18.58 -16.44 19.75
C MET A 363 19.85 -15.59 19.73
N LYS A 364 19.82 -14.34 20.23
CA LYS A 364 21.02 -13.50 20.38
C LYS A 364 22.03 -14.11 21.34
N ASP A 365 21.57 -14.72 22.43
CA ASP A 365 22.45 -15.34 23.42
C ASP A 365 23.04 -16.66 22.92
N SER A 366 22.33 -17.38 22.05
CA SER A 366 22.84 -18.59 21.38
C SER A 366 23.78 -18.29 20.21
N PHE A 367 23.77 -17.06 19.69
CA PHE A 367 24.58 -16.62 18.55
C PHE A 367 25.94 -16.04 18.99
N LYS A 368 26.07 -15.62 20.26
CA LYS A 368 27.35 -15.23 20.88
C LYS A 368 28.17 -16.47 21.25
#